data_AF-A0A3D9L364-F1
#
_entry.id   AF-A0A3D9L364-F1
#
_cell.length_a   1.000
_cell.length_b   1.000
_cell.length_c   1.000
_cell.angle_alpha   90.00
_cell.angle_beta   90.00
_cell.angle_gamma   90.00
#
_symmetry.space_group_name_H-M   'P 1'
#
loop_
_entity.id
_entity.type
_entity.pdbx_description
1 polymer ?
#
loop_
_entity_poly.entity_id
_entity_poly.type
_entity_poly.pdbx_seq_one_letter_code
_entity_poly.pdbx_strand_id
1 'polypeptide(L)'
;MLEIEVLKPSDTVGLIQLEQIRDFLYDHLDQYGDEREDIMKAINYALSKGITPGGFVVVGKDEGEIVGAVVVNKTGMEGYIPENILVYIAAHREKRGKGYGKALMQKAIDTAEGNIALHVEPDNPAKKLYEKLGFTNKYLEMRLNK
;
A
#
# COMPACT_ATOMS: atom_id res chain seq x y z
N MET A 1 -19.72 -3.46 8.26
CA MET A 1 -18.80 -2.78 9.21
C MET A 1 -17.41 -2.99 8.65
N LEU A 2 -16.57 -1.94 8.61
CA LEU A 2 -15.22 -2.06 8.07
C LEU A 2 -14.35 -2.95 8.99
N GLU A 3 -13.90 -4.07 8.44
CA GLU A 3 -12.91 -4.96 9.04
C GLU A 3 -11.55 -4.69 8.38
N ILE A 4 -10.49 -4.59 9.16
CA ILE A 4 -9.14 -4.38 8.64
C ILE A 4 -8.23 -5.51 9.07
N GLU A 5 -7.69 -6.22 8.07
CA GLU A 5 -6.76 -7.32 8.18
C GLU A 5 -5.35 -6.83 7.82
N VAL A 6 -4.33 -7.32 8.53
CA VAL A 6 -2.92 -7.05 8.21
C VAL A 6 -2.23 -8.38 7.95
N LEU A 7 -1.78 -8.56 6.72
CA LEU A 7 -1.02 -9.73 6.27
C LEU A 7 0.48 -9.43 6.40
N LYS A 8 1.21 -10.34 7.03
CA LYS A 8 2.65 -10.25 7.29
C LYS A 8 3.39 -11.47 6.74
N PRO A 9 4.72 -11.39 6.58
CA PRO A 9 5.54 -12.54 6.19
C PRO A 9 5.36 -13.78 7.06
N SER A 10 4.97 -13.66 8.33
CA SER A 10 4.72 -14.81 9.22
C SER A 10 3.51 -15.63 8.80
N ASP A 11 2.57 -15.03 8.08
CA ASP A 11 1.26 -15.58 7.87
C ASP A 11 1.26 -16.60 6.72
N THR A 12 0.23 -17.45 6.69
CA THR A 12 -0.04 -18.34 5.57
C THR A 12 -1.19 -17.76 4.77
N VAL A 13 -0.85 -17.08 3.67
CA VAL A 13 -1.84 -16.43 2.79
C VAL A 13 -2.02 -17.28 1.54
N GLY A 14 -3.28 -17.61 1.21
CA GLY A 14 -3.60 -18.43 0.03
C GLY A 14 -3.45 -17.64 -1.27
N LEU A 15 -3.07 -18.33 -2.36
CA LEU A 15 -2.90 -17.71 -3.68
C LEU A 15 -4.15 -16.94 -4.14
N ILE A 16 -5.35 -17.51 -3.95
CA ILE A 16 -6.62 -16.87 -4.33
C ILE A 16 -6.78 -15.50 -3.63
N GLN A 17 -6.42 -15.40 -2.35
CA GLN A 17 -6.51 -14.13 -1.62
C GLN A 17 -5.52 -13.10 -2.18
N LEU A 18 -4.30 -13.51 -2.53
CA LEU A 18 -3.32 -12.63 -3.16
C LEU A 18 -3.79 -12.14 -4.53
N GLU A 19 -4.40 -13.01 -5.32
CA GLU A 19 -4.98 -12.65 -6.62
C GLU A 19 -6.15 -11.67 -6.47
N GLN A 20 -7.02 -11.88 -5.49
CA GLN A 20 -8.10 -10.93 -5.18
C GLN A 20 -7.57 -9.54 -4.79
N ILE A 21 -6.51 -9.48 -3.98
CA ILE A 21 -5.87 -8.21 -3.60
C ILE A 21 -5.22 -7.54 -4.82
N ARG A 22 -4.50 -8.31 -5.62
CA ARG A 22 -3.88 -7.84 -6.88
C ARG A 22 -4.93 -7.25 -7.80
N ASP A 23 -6.01 -7.99 -8.07
CA ASP A 23 -7.04 -7.58 -9.00
C ASP A 23 -7.81 -6.37 -8.48
N PHE A 24 -8.09 -6.31 -7.18
CA PHE A 24 -8.64 -5.11 -6.54
C PHE A 24 -7.74 -3.89 -6.75
N LEU A 25 -6.42 -4.01 -6.51
CA LEU A 25 -5.49 -2.91 -6.72
C LEU A 25 -5.43 -2.49 -8.19
N TYR A 26 -5.30 -3.46 -9.10
CA TYR A 26 -5.28 -3.20 -10.54
C TYR A 26 -6.54 -2.45 -10.99
N ASP A 27 -7.71 -2.87 -10.51
CA ASP A 27 -8.97 -2.26 -10.90
C ASP A 27 -9.16 -0.87 -10.29
N HIS A 28 -8.61 -0.57 -9.10
CA HIS A 28 -8.89 0.66 -8.35
C HIS A 28 -7.74 1.68 -8.28
N LEU A 29 -6.54 1.35 -8.77
CA LEU A 29 -5.46 2.35 -8.94
C LEU A 29 -5.70 3.26 -10.15
N ASP A 30 -6.64 2.91 -11.04
CA ASP A 30 -7.02 3.68 -12.23
C ASP A 30 -5.76 4.02 -13.09
N GLN A 31 -5.62 5.29 -13.49
CA GLN A 31 -4.50 5.79 -14.29
C GLN A 31 -3.14 5.79 -13.56
N TYR A 32 -3.12 5.52 -12.25
CA TYR A 32 -1.92 5.51 -11.41
C TYR A 32 -1.43 4.09 -11.10
N GLY A 33 -2.05 3.08 -11.70
CA GLY A 33 -1.74 1.67 -11.47
C GLY A 33 -0.64 1.15 -12.38
N ASP A 34 0.03 0.11 -11.89
CA ASP A 34 0.97 -0.70 -12.65
C ASP A 34 0.28 -1.98 -13.18
N GLU A 35 1.00 -2.75 -14.02
CA GLU A 35 0.49 -4.03 -14.50
C GLU A 35 0.30 -5.03 -13.36
N ARG A 36 -0.63 -5.99 -13.56
CA ARG A 36 -0.95 -7.06 -12.59
C ARG A 36 0.30 -7.78 -12.08
N GLU A 37 1.28 -8.00 -12.96
CA GLU A 37 2.53 -8.66 -12.62
C GLU A 37 3.37 -7.86 -11.64
N ASP A 38 3.47 -6.53 -11.82
CA ASP A 38 4.25 -5.66 -10.95
C ASP A 38 3.57 -5.42 -9.60
N ILE A 39 2.23 -5.35 -9.60
CA ILE A 39 1.44 -5.35 -8.36
C ILE A 39 1.72 -6.64 -7.56
N MET A 40 1.67 -7.79 -8.24
CA MET A 40 1.91 -9.08 -7.62
C MET A 40 3.36 -9.21 -7.11
N LYS A 41 4.35 -8.66 -7.81
CA LYS A 41 5.75 -8.59 -7.33
C LYS A 41 5.84 -7.84 -6.00
N ALA A 42 5.17 -6.70 -5.86
CA ALA A 42 5.20 -5.94 -4.61
C ALA A 42 4.51 -6.70 -3.45
N ILE A 43 3.35 -7.32 -3.70
CA ILE A 43 2.66 -8.14 -2.71
C ILE A 43 3.55 -9.31 -2.25
N ASN A 44 4.15 -10.03 -3.20
CA ASN A 44 5.05 -11.14 -2.89
C ASN A 44 6.31 -10.69 -2.14
N TYR A 45 6.85 -9.51 -2.47
CA TYR A 45 7.94 -8.91 -1.71
C TYR A 45 7.52 -8.66 -0.25
N ALA A 46 6.39 -7.97 -0.05
CA ALA A 46 5.87 -7.61 1.27
C ALA A 46 5.65 -8.84 2.16
N LEU A 47 5.26 -9.98 1.58
CA LEU A 47 4.95 -11.22 2.29
C LEU A 47 6.07 -12.27 2.20
N SER A 48 7.22 -11.92 1.63
CA SER A 48 8.34 -12.84 1.44
C SER A 48 8.94 -13.28 2.78
N LYS A 49 9.18 -14.58 2.92
CA LYS A 49 9.88 -15.16 4.08
C LYS A 49 11.38 -15.21 3.81
N GLY A 50 12.16 -14.40 4.52
CA GLY A 50 13.60 -14.58 4.72
C GLY A 50 14.55 -14.22 3.57
N ILE A 51 14.04 -13.91 2.37
CA ILE A 51 14.89 -13.50 1.23
C ILE A 51 14.99 -11.98 1.12
N THR A 52 13.91 -11.27 1.44
CA THR A 52 13.85 -9.81 1.38
C THR A 52 13.58 -9.24 2.78
N PRO A 53 13.79 -7.92 3.00
CA PRO A 53 13.31 -7.22 4.19
C PRO A 53 11.81 -7.41 4.48
N GLY A 54 11.01 -7.83 3.48
CA GLY A 54 9.59 -8.09 3.63
C GLY A 54 8.77 -6.79 3.67
N GLY A 55 7.73 -6.78 4.50
CA GLY A 55 6.77 -5.70 4.55
C GLY A 55 5.48 -6.16 5.19
N PHE A 56 4.36 -5.60 4.72
CA PHE A 56 3.03 -6.06 5.07
C PHE A 56 2.00 -5.55 4.05
N VAL A 57 0.83 -6.19 4.04
CA VAL A 57 -0.33 -5.76 3.25
C VAL A 57 -1.49 -5.51 4.20
N VAL A 58 -2.14 -4.35 4.08
CA VAL A 58 -3.36 -4.03 4.81
C VAL A 58 -4.54 -4.24 3.87
N VAL A 59 -5.55 -4.98 4.28
CA VAL A 59 -6.77 -5.24 3.50
C VAL A 59 -7.98 -4.79 4.30
N GLY A 60 -8.79 -3.91 3.73
CA GLY A 60 -10.07 -3.49 4.29
C GLY A 60 -11.20 -4.27 3.64
N LYS A 61 -12.06 -4.88 4.43
CA LYS A 61 -13.26 -5.58 3.99
C LYS A 61 -14.51 -4.93 4.59
N ASP A 62 -15.57 -4.82 3.81
CA ASP A 62 -16.90 -4.42 4.32
C ASP A 62 -17.91 -5.41 3.75
N GLU A 63 -18.63 -6.10 4.64
CA GLU A 63 -19.59 -7.16 4.27
C GLU A 63 -18.94 -8.31 3.44
N GLY A 64 -17.67 -8.60 3.73
CA GLY A 64 -16.90 -9.65 3.04
C GLY A 64 -16.25 -9.21 1.73
N GLU A 65 -16.59 -8.03 1.20
CA GLU A 65 -15.99 -7.48 -0.02
C GLU A 65 -14.75 -6.65 0.29
N ILE A 66 -13.69 -6.77 -0.53
CA ILE A 66 -12.53 -5.88 -0.43
C ILE A 66 -12.97 -4.46 -0.81
N VAL A 67 -12.77 -3.52 0.12
CA VAL A 67 -13.07 -2.10 -0.07
C VAL A 67 -11.83 -1.22 -0.09
N GLY A 68 -10.66 -1.80 0.18
CA GLY A 68 -9.38 -1.13 0.01
C GLY A 68 -8.20 -2.03 0.35
N ALA A 69 -7.04 -1.68 -0.18
CA ALA A 69 -5.80 -2.39 0.06
C ALA A 69 -4.61 -1.41 0.09
N VAL A 70 -3.63 -1.70 0.92
CA VAL A 70 -2.35 -0.98 1.02
C VAL A 70 -1.21 -1.98 1.02
N VAL A 71 -0.19 -1.77 0.18
CA VAL A 71 1.01 -2.60 0.13
C VAL A 71 2.20 -1.76 0.58
N VAL A 72 2.89 -2.23 1.62
CA VAL A 72 4.07 -1.57 2.18
C VAL A 72 5.25 -2.53 2.13
N ASN A 73 6.35 -2.10 1.51
CA ASN A 73 7.60 -2.85 1.45
C ASN A 73 8.61 -2.21 2.42
N LYS A 74 9.31 -3.02 3.19
CA LYS A 74 10.49 -2.57 3.95
C LYS A 74 11.65 -2.36 2.99
N THR A 75 12.34 -1.22 3.08
CA THR A 75 13.41 -0.86 2.14
C THR A 75 14.74 -1.52 2.48
N GLY A 76 14.96 -1.85 3.76
CA GLY A 76 16.26 -2.30 4.28
C GLY A 76 17.31 -1.19 4.38
N MET A 77 16.90 0.08 4.34
CA MET A 77 17.78 1.26 4.27
C MET A 77 17.73 2.14 5.52
N GLU A 78 17.53 1.51 6.69
CA GLU A 78 17.41 2.18 7.98
C GLU A 78 18.51 3.22 8.21
N GLY A 79 18.12 4.40 8.68
CA GLY A 79 19.03 5.49 9.04
C GLY A 79 19.42 6.46 7.93
N TYR A 80 19.06 6.21 6.66
CA TYR A 80 19.36 7.15 5.56
C TYR A 80 18.28 7.27 4.48
N ILE A 81 17.45 6.24 4.28
CA ILE A 81 16.19 6.30 3.50
C ILE A 81 15.07 5.75 4.40
N PRO A 82 13.82 6.23 4.28
CA PRO A 82 12.72 5.71 5.08
C PRO A 82 12.65 4.18 5.06
N GLU A 83 12.45 3.60 6.23
CA GLU A 83 12.48 2.15 6.48
C GLU A 83 11.39 1.42 5.69
N ASN A 84 10.32 2.12 5.32
CA ASN A 84 9.18 1.61 4.59
C ASN A 84 8.89 2.47 3.36
N ILE A 85 8.50 1.82 2.27
CA ILE A 85 7.92 2.46 1.09
C ILE A 85 6.49 1.92 0.94
N LEU A 86 5.50 2.81 0.99
CA LEU A 86 4.12 2.50 0.64
C LEU A 86 4.04 2.50 -0.89
N VAL A 87 3.97 1.29 -1.46
CA VAL A 87 4.03 1.06 -2.91
C VAL A 87 2.67 1.30 -3.54
N TYR A 88 1.62 0.72 -2.96
CA TYR A 88 0.26 0.84 -3.48
C TYR A 88 -0.73 1.17 -2.39
N ILE A 89 -1.71 2.00 -2.74
CA ILE A 89 -2.92 2.23 -1.95
C ILE A 89 -4.09 2.46 -2.89
N ALA A 90 -5.15 1.68 -2.71
CA ALA A 90 -6.42 1.93 -3.35
C ALA A 90 -7.57 1.75 -2.37
N ALA A 91 -8.63 2.54 -2.58
CA ALA A 91 -9.92 2.35 -1.94
C ALA A 91 -10.98 2.25 -3.03
N HIS A 92 -12.02 1.46 -2.78
CA HIS A 92 -13.05 1.17 -3.77
C HIS A 92 -13.69 2.47 -4.28
N ARG A 93 -13.56 2.73 -5.59
CA ARG A 93 -13.93 4.02 -6.20
C ARG A 93 -15.41 4.40 -5.99
N GLU A 94 -16.30 3.41 -6.01
CA GLU A 94 -17.73 3.64 -5.81
C GLU A 94 -18.13 3.81 -4.34
N LYS A 95 -17.22 3.50 -3.41
CA LYS A 95 -17.44 3.64 -1.96
C LYS A 95 -16.62 4.81 -1.38
N ARG A 96 -16.27 5.80 -2.21
CA ARG A 96 -15.61 7.05 -1.79
C ARG A 96 -16.47 7.81 -0.76
N GLY A 97 -15.81 8.63 0.06
CA GLY A 97 -16.47 9.41 1.11
C GLY A 97 -16.83 8.63 2.40
N LYS A 98 -16.68 7.30 2.41
CA LYS A 98 -16.93 6.46 3.61
C LYS A 98 -15.75 6.38 4.60
N GLY A 99 -14.65 7.07 4.33
CA GLY A 99 -13.49 7.10 5.22
C GLY A 99 -12.55 5.89 5.13
N TYR A 100 -12.78 4.92 4.24
CA TYR A 100 -11.95 3.72 4.11
C TYR A 100 -10.47 4.03 3.86
N GLY A 101 -10.16 4.92 2.91
CA GLY A 101 -8.76 5.29 2.61
C GLY A 101 -8.03 5.88 3.83
N LYS A 102 -8.70 6.70 4.64
CA LYS A 102 -8.12 7.24 5.88
C LYS A 102 -7.88 6.13 6.91
N ALA A 103 -8.85 5.23 7.09
CA ALA A 103 -8.73 4.12 8.04
C ALA A 103 -7.60 3.15 7.67
N LEU A 104 -7.48 2.83 6.37
CA LEU A 104 -6.42 1.98 5.84
C LEU A 104 -5.04 2.63 5.98
N MET A 105 -4.92 3.92 5.64
CA MET A 105 -3.67 4.67 5.84
C MET A 105 -3.27 4.72 7.30
N GLN A 106 -4.21 5.00 8.21
CA GLN A 106 -3.91 5.03 9.63
C GLN A 106 -3.42 3.66 10.10
N LYS A 107 -4.10 2.58 9.70
CA LYS A 107 -3.66 1.23 10.04
C LYS A 107 -2.28 0.90 9.49
N ALA A 108 -1.96 1.34 8.27
CA ALA A 108 -0.65 1.14 7.66
C ALA A 108 0.45 1.91 8.44
N ILE A 109 0.18 3.15 8.83
CA ILE A 109 1.07 3.96 9.67
C ILE A 109 1.30 3.30 11.03
N ASP A 110 0.23 2.87 11.69
CA ASP A 110 0.31 2.24 13.03
C ASP A 110 1.03 0.88 12.99
N THR A 111 1.04 0.21 11.83
CA THR A 111 1.67 -1.09 11.63
C THR A 111 3.15 -0.96 11.25
N ALA A 112 3.53 0.12 10.57
CA ALA A 112 4.88 0.33 10.13
C ALA A 112 5.83 0.62 11.30
N GLU A 113 6.99 -0.01 11.28
CA GLU A 113 8.08 0.30 12.19
C GLU A 113 9.05 1.23 11.44
N GLY A 114 9.25 2.45 11.95
CA GLY A 114 10.11 3.45 11.32
C GLY A 114 9.34 4.37 10.36
N ASN A 115 10.11 5.13 9.56
CA ASN A 115 9.56 6.12 8.65
C ASN A 115 8.94 5.47 7.41
N ILE A 116 8.00 6.18 6.79
CA ILE A 116 7.29 5.74 5.59
C ILE A 116 7.47 6.78 4.49
N ALA A 117 7.92 6.35 3.33
CA ALA A 117 7.88 7.11 2.09
C ALA A 117 6.71 6.66 1.21
N LEU A 118 6.29 7.53 0.30
CA LEU A 118 5.39 7.18 -0.81
C LEU A 118 5.70 8.10 -1.99
N HIS A 119 5.37 7.64 -3.20
CA HIS A 119 5.33 8.51 -4.37
C HIS A 119 3.88 8.90 -4.66
N VAL A 120 3.68 10.16 -5.01
CA VAL A 120 2.36 10.69 -5.36
C VAL A 120 2.52 11.76 -6.42
N GLU A 121 1.72 11.66 -7.49
CA GLU A 121 1.71 12.68 -8.54
C GLU A 121 1.17 14.02 -8.02
N PRO A 122 1.65 15.17 -8.54
CA PRO A 122 1.28 16.49 -8.03
C PRO A 122 -0.22 16.78 -8.05
N ASP A 123 -0.94 16.24 -9.02
CA ASP A 123 -2.37 16.42 -9.28
C ASP A 123 -3.24 15.31 -8.66
N ASN A 124 -2.63 14.29 -8.05
CA ASN A 124 -3.38 13.21 -7.43
C ASN A 124 -4.18 13.72 -6.22
N PRO A 125 -5.51 13.52 -6.18
CA PRO A 125 -6.37 14.05 -5.12
C PRO A 125 -6.04 13.49 -3.73
N ALA A 126 -5.41 12.31 -3.65
CA ALA A 126 -5.00 11.70 -2.39
C ALA A 126 -3.85 12.45 -1.70
N LYS A 127 -3.11 13.32 -2.41
CA LYS A 127 -2.02 14.12 -1.83
C LYS A 127 -2.46 14.88 -0.56
N LYS A 128 -3.65 15.48 -0.58
CA LYS A 128 -4.22 16.19 0.58
C LYS A 128 -4.47 15.29 1.79
N LEU A 129 -4.77 14.01 1.56
CA LEU A 129 -4.90 13.03 2.64
C LEU A 129 -3.53 12.76 3.28
N TYR A 130 -2.50 12.54 2.47
CA TYR A 130 -1.14 12.29 2.96
C TYR A 130 -0.60 13.48 3.77
N GLU A 131 -0.77 14.69 3.27
CA GLU A 131 -0.37 15.92 4.00
C GLU A 131 -1.06 16.03 5.36
N LYS A 132 -2.38 15.73 5.43
CA LYS A 132 -3.13 15.71 6.71
C LYS A 132 -2.68 14.62 7.67
N LEU A 133 -2.10 13.54 7.16
CA LEU A 133 -1.54 12.44 7.95
C LEU A 133 -0.08 12.69 8.34
N GLY A 134 0.50 13.83 7.97
CA GLY A 134 1.85 14.24 8.37
C GLY A 134 2.95 13.93 7.36
N PHE A 135 2.62 13.43 6.16
CA PHE A 135 3.60 13.30 5.09
C PHE A 135 4.06 14.69 4.63
N THR A 136 5.36 14.84 4.42
CA THR A 136 5.98 16.06 3.90
C THR A 136 6.79 15.77 2.65
N ASN A 137 7.00 16.78 1.81
CA ASN A 137 7.80 16.64 0.60
C ASN A 137 9.21 17.21 0.83
N LYS A 138 10.21 16.34 0.99
CA LYS A 138 11.61 16.74 1.22
C LYS A 138 12.44 16.78 -0.06
N TYR A 139 12.19 15.88 -1.00
CA TYR A 139 13.00 15.68 -2.20
C TYR A 139 12.14 15.60 -3.45
N LEU A 140 12.68 16.07 -4.57
CA LEU A 140 12.09 15.81 -5.88
C LEU A 140 12.57 14.45 -6.39
N GLU A 141 11.65 13.66 -6.94
CA GLU A 141 12.03 12.44 -7.67
C GLU A 141 12.67 12.83 -9.02
N MET A 142 13.86 12.29 -9.29
CA MET A 142 14.50 12.39 -10.61
C MET A 142 14.68 10.98 -11.15
N ARG A 143 14.05 10.67 -12.30
CA ARG A 143 14.06 9.33 -12.90
C ARG A 143 14.74 9.33 -14.27
N LEU A 144 15.74 8.45 -14.44
CA LEU A 144 16.35 8.16 -15.74
C LEU A 144 15.82 6.80 -16.22
N ASN A 145 15.01 6.80 -17.27
CA ASN A 145 14.51 5.57 -17.88
C ASN A 145 15.58 4.98 -18.81
N LYS A 146 15.80 3.67 -18.73
CA LYS A 146 16.76 2.92 -19.54
C LYS A 146 16.11 1.70 -20.16
#